data_AF-A0A7G1I9I0-F1
#
_entry.id   AF-A0A7G1I9I0-F1
#
_cell.length_a   1.000
_cell.length_b   1.000
_cell.length_c   1.000
_cell.angle_alpha   90.00
_cell.angle_beta   90.00
_cell.angle_gamma   90.00
#
_symmetry.space_group_name_H-M   'P 1'
#
loop_
_entity.id
_entity.type
_entity.pdbx_description
1 polymer ?
#
loop_
_entity_poly.entity_id
_entity_poly.type
_entity_poly.pdbx_seq_one_letter_code
_entity_poly.pdbx_strand_id
1 'polypeptide(L)'
;MAPECQLVIVVGSRNSSNSVRLVEVALGAGAKAAHLVDWADDIDPAWLEGVTTVGVTSGASVPEVLVRGVLERLAELGFDMVQPVTTANETLVFALPREIRPAR
;
A
#
# COMPACT_ATOMS: atom_id res chain seq x y z
N MET A 1 7.39 -10.46 2.15
CA MET A 1 6.72 -9.59 1.14
C MET A 1 7.71 -9.04 0.13
N ALA A 2 8.41 -7.91 0.37
CA ALA A 2 9.17 -7.22 -0.70
C ALA A 2 10.16 -8.11 -1.53
N PRO A 3 10.98 -9.01 -0.94
CA PRO A 3 11.85 -9.90 -1.71
C PRO A 3 11.12 -10.89 -2.64
N GLU A 4 9.84 -11.15 -2.37
CA GLU A 4 8.99 -12.10 -3.10
C GLU A 4 8.17 -11.40 -4.20
N CYS A 5 8.25 -10.07 -4.30
CA CYS A 5 7.49 -9.26 -5.26
C CYS A 5 8.41 -8.71 -6.35
N GLN A 6 8.00 -8.80 -7.62
CA GLN A 6 8.71 -8.08 -8.69
C GLN A 6 8.35 -6.60 -8.70
N LEU A 7 7.12 -6.28 -8.29
CA LEU A 7 6.59 -4.93 -8.20
C LEU A 7 6.00 -4.70 -6.82
N VAL A 8 6.27 -3.55 -6.20
CA VAL A 8 5.54 -3.08 -5.03
C VAL A 8 4.82 -1.77 -5.35
N ILE A 9 3.52 -1.74 -5.17
CA ILE A 9 2.71 -0.52 -5.28
C ILE A 9 2.43 -0.02 -3.86
N VAL A 10 2.90 1.20 -3.58
CA VAL A 10 2.62 1.91 -2.34
C VAL A 10 1.50 2.90 -2.61
N VAL A 11 0.37 2.74 -1.93
CA VAL A 11 -0.73 3.70 -1.99
C VAL A 11 -0.45 4.83 -0.99
N GLY A 12 -0.46 6.06 -1.47
CA GLY A 12 -0.21 7.25 -0.66
C GLY A 12 0.26 8.43 -1.48
N SER A 13 0.40 9.59 -0.83
CA SER A 13 0.74 10.82 -1.54
C SER A 13 2.22 11.12 -1.56
N ARG A 14 2.70 11.76 -2.65
CA ARG A 14 4.08 12.28 -2.76
C ARG A 14 4.45 13.26 -1.66
N ASN A 15 3.48 13.92 -1.05
CA ASN A 15 3.69 14.85 0.07
C ASN A 15 3.76 14.16 1.44
N SER A 16 3.56 12.84 1.50
CA SER A 16 3.66 12.05 2.73
C SER A 16 5.04 11.40 2.82
N SER A 17 5.88 11.89 3.74
CA SER A 17 7.23 11.33 3.97
C SER A 17 7.20 9.84 4.29
N ASN A 18 6.20 9.38 5.06
CA ASN A 18 6.04 7.95 5.37
C ASN A 18 5.74 7.14 4.11
N SER A 19 4.88 7.63 3.21
CA SER A 19 4.52 6.91 1.99
C SER A 19 5.71 6.83 1.03
N VAL A 20 6.46 7.92 0.86
CA VAL A 20 7.71 7.93 0.08
C VAL A 20 8.73 6.98 0.69
N ARG A 21 8.88 6.99 2.01
CA ARG A 21 9.82 6.10 2.71
C ARG A 21 9.49 4.62 2.51
N LEU A 22 8.22 4.25 2.43
CA LEU A 22 7.82 2.86 2.15
C LEU A 22 8.31 2.37 0.79
N VAL A 23 8.33 3.24 -0.23
CA VAL A 23 8.89 2.91 -1.56
C VAL A 23 10.39 2.62 -1.45
N GLU A 24 11.13 3.50 -0.77
CA GLU A 24 12.57 3.32 -0.54
C GLU A 24 12.86 2.03 0.23
N VAL A 25 12.06 1.72 1.25
CA VAL A 25 12.17 0.50 2.04
C VAL A 25 11.87 -0.73 1.19
N ALA A 26 10.84 -0.70 0.34
CA ALA A 26 10.51 -1.82 -0.54
C ALA A 26 11.66 -2.15 -1.51
N LEU A 27 12.25 -1.13 -2.14
CA LEU A 27 13.42 -1.28 -3.00
C LEU A 27 14.63 -1.79 -2.22
N GLY A 28 14.93 -1.19 -1.07
CA GLY A 28 16.05 -1.60 -0.21
C GLY A 28 15.90 -3.01 0.37
N ALA A 29 14.66 -3.49 0.52
CA ALA A 29 14.34 -4.84 0.96
C ALA A 29 14.33 -5.88 -0.17
N GLY A 30 14.54 -5.49 -1.42
CA GLY A 30 14.73 -6.41 -2.55
C GLY A 30 13.59 -6.50 -3.57
N ALA A 31 12.59 -5.62 -3.51
CA ALA A 31 11.64 -5.49 -4.63
C ALA A 31 12.38 -5.00 -5.89
N LYS A 32 12.06 -5.58 -7.05
CA LYS A 32 12.73 -5.18 -8.31
C LYS A 32 12.31 -3.79 -8.79
N ALA A 33 11.06 -3.42 -8.53
CA ALA A 33 10.51 -2.09 -8.77
C ALA A 33 9.51 -1.73 -7.66
N ALA A 34 9.38 -0.43 -7.39
CA ALA A 34 8.36 0.09 -6.48
C ALA A 34 7.88 1.47 -6.93
N HIS A 35 6.56 1.70 -6.86
CA HIS A 35 5.94 2.96 -7.27
C HIS A 35 4.98 3.47 -6.20
N LEU A 36 4.88 4.79 -6.12
CA LEU A 36 3.90 5.51 -5.30
C LEU A 36 2.73 5.94 -6.18
N VAL A 37 1.52 5.59 -5.78
CA VAL A 37 0.27 5.99 -6.45
C VAL A 37 -0.66 6.69 -5.46
N ASP A 38 -1.25 7.81 -5.87
CA ASP A 38 -2.29 8.48 -5.08
C ASP A 38 -3.63 7.75 -5.27
N TRP A 39 -3.89 7.25 -6.48
CA TRP A 39 -5.14 6.58 -6.88
C TRP A 39 -4.89 5.34 -7.75
N ALA A 40 -5.90 4.49 -7.87
CA ALA A 40 -5.83 3.29 -8.69
C ALA A 40 -5.54 3.57 -10.18
N ASP A 41 -6.05 4.69 -10.69
CA ASP A 41 -5.85 5.10 -12.09
C ASP A 41 -4.42 5.58 -12.39
N ASP A 42 -3.61 5.85 -11.35
CA ASP A 42 -2.19 6.20 -11.53
C ASP A 42 -1.32 4.98 -11.86
N ILE A 43 -1.87 3.76 -11.79
CA ILE A 43 -1.16 2.54 -12.14
C ILE A 43 -0.94 2.51 -13.66
N ASP A 44 0.32 2.64 -14.07
CA ASP A 44 0.72 2.45 -15.46
C ASP A 44 0.78 0.94 -15.79
N PRO A 45 -0.01 0.44 -16.76
CA PRO A 45 0.02 -0.95 -17.16
C PRO A 45 1.41 -1.45 -17.60
N ALA A 46 2.28 -0.56 -18.08
CA ALA A 46 3.65 -0.92 -18.46
C ALA A 46 4.47 -1.45 -17.26
N TRP A 47 4.14 -1.06 -16.03
CA TRP A 47 4.82 -1.57 -14.83
C TRP A 47 4.52 -3.05 -14.57
N LEU A 48 3.44 -3.57 -15.14
CA LEU A 48 2.98 -4.95 -14.92
C LEU A 48 3.54 -5.93 -15.97
N GLU A 49 4.22 -5.43 -17.00
CA GLU A 49 4.79 -6.28 -18.05
C GLU A 49 5.82 -7.27 -17.48
N GLY A 50 5.53 -8.57 -17.62
CA GLY A 50 6.39 -9.63 -17.08
C GLY A 50 6.38 -9.78 -15.55
N VAL A 51 5.48 -9.07 -14.85
CA VAL A 51 5.26 -9.19 -13.41
C VAL A 51 4.25 -10.31 -13.15
N THR A 52 4.57 -11.20 -12.21
CA THR A 52 3.68 -12.27 -11.74
C THR A 52 3.20 -12.02 -10.31
N THR A 53 3.94 -11.22 -9.54
CA THR A 53 3.66 -10.94 -8.13
C THR A 53 3.79 -9.45 -7.85
N VAL A 54 2.66 -8.83 -7.49
CA VAL A 54 2.57 -7.43 -7.04
C VAL A 54 2.33 -7.41 -5.53
N GLY A 55 3.21 -6.73 -4.79
CA GLY A 55 2.98 -6.39 -3.39
C GLY A 55 2.22 -5.07 -3.31
N VAL A 56 1.17 -5.00 -2.49
CA VAL A 56 0.42 -3.75 -2.24
C VAL A 56 0.56 -3.38 -0.77
N THR A 57 0.90 -2.14 -0.51
CA THR A 57 0.94 -1.56 0.84
C THR A 57 0.49 -0.12 0.81
N SER A 58 0.29 0.51 1.96
CA SER A 58 -0.15 1.90 2.04
C SER A 58 0.47 2.64 3.21
N GLY A 59 0.54 3.96 3.10
CA GLY A 59 0.87 4.82 4.24
C GLY A 59 -0.19 4.73 5.35
N ALA A 60 0.18 5.01 6.60
CA ALA A 60 -0.71 4.93 7.76
C ALA A 60 -1.93 5.88 7.71
N SER A 61 -1.85 6.96 6.93
CA SER A 61 -2.91 7.95 6.78
C SER A 61 -3.84 7.71 5.58
N VAL A 62 -3.67 6.59 4.89
CA VAL A 62 -4.38 6.30 3.63
C VAL A 62 -5.71 5.62 3.93
N PRO A 63 -6.85 6.14 3.43
CA PRO A 63 -8.14 5.49 3.58
C PRO A 63 -8.16 4.11 2.91
N GLU A 64 -8.76 3.12 3.57
CA GLU A 64 -8.84 1.74 3.06
C GLU A 64 -9.52 1.63 1.69
N VAL A 65 -10.46 2.53 1.38
CA VAL A 65 -11.12 2.58 0.07
C VAL A 65 -10.14 2.78 -1.09
N LEU A 66 -9.02 3.50 -0.87
CA LEU A 66 -8.00 3.71 -1.91
C LEU A 66 -7.20 2.44 -2.16
N VAL A 67 -6.85 1.73 -1.07
CA VAL A 67 -6.17 0.43 -1.17
C VAL A 67 -7.05 -0.58 -1.89
N ARG A 68 -8.35 -0.62 -1.53
CA ARG A 68 -9.31 -1.49 -2.22
C ARG A 68 -9.45 -1.14 -3.70
N GLY A 69 -9.54 0.14 -4.06
CA GLY A 69 -9.57 0.55 -5.46
C GLY A 69 -8.34 0.10 -6.26
N VAL A 70 -7.15 0.14 -5.64
CA VAL A 70 -5.92 -0.40 -6.25
C VAL A 70 -6.01 -1.91 -6.45
N LEU A 71 -6.53 -2.66 -5.47
CA LEU A 71 -6.72 -4.11 -5.61
C LEU A 71 -7.73 -4.45 -6.71
N GLU A 72 -8.83 -3.71 -6.81
CA GLU A 72 -9.84 -3.86 -7.87
C GLU A 72 -9.22 -3.59 -9.25
N ARG A 73 -8.46 -2.51 -9.38
CA ARG A 73 -7.76 -2.17 -10.63
C ARG A 73 -6.74 -3.23 -11.04
N LEU A 74 -6.00 -3.78 -10.07
CA LEU A 74 -5.07 -4.88 -10.33
C LEU A 74 -5.80 -6.15 -10.75
N ALA A 75 -6.96 -6.45 -10.17
CA ALA A 75 -7.80 -7.58 -10.57
C ALA A 75 -8.27 -7.46 -12.03
N GLU A 76 -8.70 -6.27 -12.47
CA GLU A 76 -9.04 -6.00 -13.87
C GLU A 76 -7.87 -6.23 -14.83
N LEU A 77 -6.63 -6.03 -14.35
CA LEU A 77 -5.39 -6.21 -15.09
C LEU A 77 -4.83 -7.64 -14.98
N GLY A 78 -5.56 -8.57 -14.38
CA GLY A 78 -5.21 -10.00 -14.31
C GLY A 78 -4.59 -10.46 -12.99
N PHE A 79 -4.57 -9.61 -11.95
CA PHE A 79 -4.09 -9.95 -10.60
C PHE A 79 -5.28 -10.08 -9.62
N ASP A 80 -6.15 -11.07 -9.86
CA ASP A 80 -7.40 -11.28 -9.13
C ASP A 80 -7.23 -12.00 -7.77
N MET A 81 -6.10 -12.67 -7.57
CA MET A 81 -5.81 -13.39 -6.34
C MET A 81 -5.10 -12.50 -5.31
N VAL A 82 -5.82 -12.16 -4.24
CA VAL A 82 -5.27 -11.38 -3.11
C VAL A 82 -4.92 -12.30 -1.96
N GLN A 83 -3.65 -12.27 -1.53
CA GLN A 83 -3.20 -12.94 -0.32
C GLN A 83 -2.81 -11.90 0.75
N PRO A 84 -3.56 -11.78 1.86
CA PRO A 84 -3.17 -10.93 2.98
C PRO A 84 -1.87 -11.43 3.62
N VAL A 85 -0.94 -10.51 3.86
CA VAL A 85 0.33 -10.81 4.55
C VAL A 85 0.43 -9.93 5.80
N THR A 86 0.35 -10.55 6.98
CA THR A 86 0.54 -9.86 8.26
C THR A 86 1.95 -10.15 8.78
N THR A 87 2.80 -9.13 8.84
CA THR A 87 4.19 -9.25 9.33
C THR A 87 4.32 -8.97 10.82
N ALA A 88 3.44 -8.11 11.36
CA ALA A 88 3.38 -7.76 12.78
C ALA A 88 1.95 -7.40 13.17
N ASN A 89 1.58 -7.67 14.43
CA ASN A 89 0.31 -7.23 15.01
C ASN A 89 0.56 -6.01 15.91
N GLU A 90 -0.04 -4.87 15.57
CA GLU A 90 -0.01 -3.66 16.39
C GLU A 90 -1.33 -3.49 17.15
N THR A 91 -1.24 -3.24 18.46
CA THR A 91 -2.42 -3.11 19.35
C THR A 91 -2.49 -1.77 20.07
N LEU A 92 -1.60 -0.83 19.74
CA LEU A 92 -1.50 0.45 20.43
C LEU A 92 -2.62 1.40 19.99
N VAL A 93 -3.42 1.86 20.96
CA VAL A 93 -4.52 2.79 20.73
C VAL A 93 -4.31 4.05 21.56
N PHE A 94 -4.30 5.20 20.89
CA PHE A 94 -4.28 6.50 21.56
C PHE A 94 -5.71 6.92 21.93
N ALA A 95 -6.00 7.00 23.23
CA ALA A 95 -7.30 7.47 23.69
C ALA A 95 -7.45 8.97 23.46
N LEU A 96 -8.63 9.41 23.02
CA LEU A 96 -8.95 10.82 22.95
C LEU A 96 -8.83 11.49 24.34
N PRO A 97 -8.24 12.69 24.44
CA PRO A 97 -8.28 13.53 25.63
C PRO A 97 -9.72 13.69 26.16
N ARG A 98 -9.86 13.84 27.48
CA ARG A 98 -11.18 13.85 28.15
C ARG A 98 -12.08 14.96 27.62
N GLU A 99 -11.49 16.05 27.18
CA GLU A 99 -12.11 17.28 26.71
C GLU A 99 -12.85 17.12 25.37
N ILE A 100 -12.50 16.10 24.56
CA ILE A 100 -13.07 15.88 23.22
C ILE A 100 -13.73 14.51 23.05
N ARG A 101 -13.99 13.79 24.15
CA ARG A 101 -14.76 12.54 24.09
C ARG A 101 -16.24 12.86 23.85
N PRO A 102 -16.92 12.12 22.95
CA PRO A 102 -18.36 12.29 22.75
C PRO A 102 -19.11 12.05 24.07
N ALA A 103 -20.16 12.84 24.31
CA ALA A 103 -21.02 12.66 25.48
C ALA A 103 -21.66 11.27 25.43
N ARG A 104 -21.60 10.57 26.56
CA ARG A 104 -22.06 9.19 26.71
C ARG A 104 -23.57 9.09 26.72
#